data_AF-A0A843C4G5-F1
#
_entry.id   AF-A0A843C4G5-F1
#
_cell.length_a   1.000
_cell.length_b   1.000
_cell.length_c   1.000
_cell.angle_alpha   90.00
_cell.angle_beta   90.00
_cell.angle_gamma   90.00
#
_symmetry.space_group_name_H-M   'P 1'
#
loop_
_entity.id
_entity.type
_entity.pdbx_description
1 polymer ?
#
loop_
_entity_poly.entity_id
_entity_poly.type
_entity_poly.pdbx_seq_one_letter_code
_entity_poly.pdbx_strand_id
1 'polypeptide(L)'
;MMFYVYPVIIEVLVIAAIISGLYWVFSEKDADWVGTIFIVIVAIGIIAGGAFAGIFSQTYLSDHLAVSEISELPNSELDTIRIMPLAVSERYARDSLQYPRYQLGTGDIVFINRTPHWEYTLIPDGFINVFKLKNRGAVYVDMTTTRKNTQIIEQ
;
A
#
# COMPACT_ATOMS: atom_id res chain seq x y z
N MET A 1 10.01 2.78 -25.64
CA MET A 1 9.17 3.08 -24.45
C MET A 1 9.90 3.83 -23.33
N MET A 2 11.23 3.77 -23.21
CA MET A 2 11.97 4.45 -22.12
C MET A 2 11.91 6.00 -22.18
N PHE A 3 11.79 6.57 -23.38
CA PHE A 3 11.78 8.03 -23.62
C PHE A 3 10.57 8.77 -23.03
N TYR A 4 9.41 8.11 -22.92
CA TYR A 4 8.20 8.72 -22.34
C TYR A 4 8.13 8.58 -20.82
N VAL A 5 8.85 7.61 -20.25
CA VAL A 5 8.82 7.33 -18.81
C VAL A 5 9.76 8.27 -18.04
N TYR A 6 10.79 8.81 -18.70
CA TYR A 6 11.77 9.71 -18.08
C TYR A 6 12.04 10.95 -18.95
N PRO A 7 11.10 11.91 -19.01
CA PRO A 7 11.24 13.12 -19.83
C PRO A 7 12.49 13.95 -19.50
N VAL A 8 12.91 13.89 -18.23
CA VAL A 8 14.11 14.55 -17.70
C VAL A 8 15.39 14.19 -18.47
N ILE A 9 15.54 12.95 -18.92
CA ILE A 9 16.76 12.51 -19.63
C ILE A 9 16.88 13.24 -20.98
N ILE A 10 15.76 13.43 -21.68
CA ILE A 10 15.74 14.09 -22.99
C ILE A 10 16.02 15.58 -22.83
N GLU A 11 15.35 16.23 -21.86
CA GLU A 11 15.54 17.66 -21.59
C GLU A 11 16.99 17.98 -21.23
N VAL A 12 17.60 17.18 -20.35
CA VAL A 12 19.00 17.35 -19.92
C VAL A 12 19.96 17.13 -21.09
N LEU A 13 19.72 16.14 -21.95
CA LEU A 13 20.56 15.90 -23.13
C LEU A 13 20.47 17.04 -24.14
N VAL A 14 19.27 17.59 -24.37
CA VAL A 14 19.08 18.74 -25.27
C VAL A 14 19.78 19.98 -24.73
N ILE A 15 19.62 20.27 -23.43
CA ILE A 15 20.31 21.40 -22.77
C ILE A 15 21.82 21.23 -22.82
N ALA A 16 22.32 20.03 -22.51
CA ALA A 16 23.76 19.73 -22.55
C ALA A 16 24.33 19.93 -23.97
N ALA A 17 23.62 19.46 -25.00
CA ALA A 17 24.04 19.60 -26.39
C ALA A 17 24.06 21.06 -26.86
N ILE A 18 23.07 21.86 -26.45
CA ILE A 18 23.01 23.30 -26.77
C ILE A 18 24.19 24.04 -26.11
N ILE A 19 24.42 23.81 -24.82
CA ILE A 19 25.49 24.49 -24.08
C ILE A 19 26.87 24.07 -24.58
N SER A 20 27.10 22.77 -24.82
CA SER A 20 28.36 22.29 -25.38
C SER A 20 28.59 22.76 -26.81
N GLY A 21 27.52 22.83 -27.62
CA GLY A 21 27.57 23.35 -28.99
C GLY A 21 27.87 24.85 -29.04
N LEU A 22 27.26 25.64 -28.16
CA LEU A 22 27.58 27.07 -28.01
C LEU A 22 29.03 27.25 -27.55
N TYR A 23 29.48 26.48 -26.56
CA TYR A 23 30.87 26.55 -26.09
C TYR A 23 31.88 26.25 -27.20
N TRP A 24 31.59 25.27 -28.07
CA TRP A 24 32.43 24.96 -29.23
C TRP A 24 32.47 26.07 -30.28
N VAL A 25 31.34 26.72 -30.56
CA VAL A 25 31.26 27.84 -31.52
C VAL A 25 31.99 29.10 -31.02
N PHE A 26 31.94 29.37 -29.71
CA PHE A 26 32.57 30.54 -29.12
C PHE A 26 34.04 30.33 -28.70
N SER A 27 34.49 29.08 -28.58
CA SER A 27 35.87 28.76 -28.18
C SER A 27 36.71 28.38 -29.40
N GLU A 28 37.33 29.36 -30.06
CA GLU A 28 38.13 29.17 -31.28
C GLU A 28 39.38 28.27 -31.11
N LYS A 29 39.78 27.89 -29.88
CA LYS A 29 41.04 27.14 -29.64
C LYS A 29 41.02 26.01 -28.62
N ASP A 30 39.98 25.85 -27.79
CA ASP A 30 39.95 24.84 -26.72
C ASP A 30 38.78 23.85 -26.90
N ALA A 31 38.80 23.08 -27.99
CA ALA A 31 37.80 22.06 -28.27
C ALA A 31 37.94 20.78 -27.40
N ASP A 32 39.08 20.60 -26.73
CA ASP A 32 39.38 19.38 -25.96
C ASP A 32 38.47 19.20 -24.73
N TRP A 33 37.95 20.28 -24.15
CA TRP A 33 37.11 20.24 -22.95
C TRP A 33 35.61 20.12 -23.22
N VAL A 34 35.17 20.20 -24.48
CA VAL A 34 33.75 20.17 -24.87
C VAL A 34 33.07 18.88 -24.39
N GLY A 35 33.74 17.74 -24.56
CA GLY A 35 33.24 16.43 -24.12
C GLY A 35 33.12 16.34 -22.60
N THR A 36 34.09 16.88 -21.86
CA THR A 36 34.07 16.92 -20.40
C THR A 36 32.93 17.80 -19.88
N ILE A 37 32.74 18.98 -20.47
CA ILE A 37 31.65 19.89 -20.12
C ILE A 37 30.29 19.24 -20.37
N PHE A 38 30.13 18.57 -21.52
CA PHE A 38 28.90 17.83 -21.83
C PHE A 38 28.59 16.76 -20.78
N ILE A 39 29.57 15.93 -20.43
CA ILE A 39 29.40 14.87 -19.43
C ILE A 39 29.06 15.44 -18.05
N VAL A 40 29.72 16.52 -17.64
CA VAL A 40 29.47 17.18 -16.35
C VAL A 40 28.05 17.76 -16.29
N ILE A 41 27.59 18.43 -17.35
CA ILE A 41 26.24 18.99 -17.41
C ILE A 41 25.19 17.86 -17.38
N VAL A 42 25.41 16.78 -18.11
CA VAL A 42 24.51 15.62 -18.09
C VAL A 42 24.46 14.99 -16.69
N ALA A 43 25.60 14.78 -16.04
CA ALA A 43 25.65 14.20 -14.70
C ALA A 43 24.91 15.06 -13.67
N ILE A 44 25.14 16.38 -13.68
CA ILE A 44 24.46 17.32 -12.77
C ILE A 44 22.97 17.40 -13.10
N GLY A 45 22.61 17.47 -14.38
CA GLY A 45 21.23 17.58 -14.83
C GLY A 45 20.39 16.35 -14.48
N ILE A 46 20.95 15.14 -14.57
CA ILE A 46 20.26 13.91 -14.16
C ILE A 46 20.04 13.88 -12.64
N ILE A 47 21.03 14.27 -11.85
CA ILE A 47 20.90 14.30 -10.38
C ILE A 47 19.86 15.35 -9.95
N ALA A 48 19.94 16.57 -10.49
CA ALA A 48 19.02 17.64 -10.17
C ALA A 48 17.60 17.35 -10.69
N GLY A 49 17.48 16.88 -11.92
CA GLY A 49 16.21 16.54 -12.55
C GLY A 49 15.54 15.30 -11.93
N GLY A 50 16.31 14.38 -11.38
CA GLY A 50 15.80 13.23 -10.62
C GLY A 50 14.93 13.64 -9.43
N ALA A 51 15.23 14.77 -8.78
CA ALA A 51 14.40 15.32 -7.70
C ALA A 51 13.01 15.77 -8.19
N PHE A 52 12.88 16.17 -9.45
CA PHE A 52 11.63 16.61 -10.07
C PHE A 52 10.90 15.50 -10.82
N ALA A 53 11.50 14.31 -10.96
CA ALA A 53 10.92 13.17 -11.68
C ALA A 53 9.56 12.73 -11.12
N GLY A 54 9.34 12.90 -9.80
CA GLY A 54 8.07 12.57 -9.14
C GLY A 54 6.88 13.42 -9.63
N ILE A 55 7.12 14.67 -10.03
CA ILE A 55 6.07 15.59 -10.50
C ILE A 55 5.54 15.15 -11.86
N PHE A 56 6.43 14.72 -12.76
CA PHE A 56 6.04 14.24 -14.10
C PHE A 56 5.18 12.96 -14.05
N SER A 57 5.46 12.07 -13.09
CA SER A 57 4.65 10.86 -12.89
C SER A 57 3.22 11.20 -12.45
N GLN A 58 3.07 12.20 -11.56
CA GLN A 58 1.77 12.64 -11.06
C GLN A 58 0.92 13.32 -12.15
N THR A 59 1.53 14.17 -12.98
CA THR A 59 0.82 14.81 -14.11
C THR A 59 0.42 13.79 -15.17
N TYR A 60 1.32 12.86 -15.52
CA TYR A 60 1.00 11.80 -16.48
C TYR A 60 -0.16 10.92 -16.01
N LEU A 61 -0.15 10.52 -14.74
CA LEU A 61 -1.26 9.78 -14.13
C LEU A 61 -2.56 10.59 -14.20
N SER A 62 -2.55 11.87 -13.84
CA SER A 62 -3.75 12.71 -13.90
C SER A 62 -4.34 12.79 -15.31
N ASP A 63 -3.50 12.91 -16.35
CA ASP A 63 -3.96 13.08 -17.73
C ASP A 63 -4.43 11.76 -18.37
N HIS A 64 -3.89 10.62 -17.93
CA HIS A 64 -4.13 9.31 -18.55
C HIS A 64 -4.98 8.38 -17.68
N LEU A 65 -5.33 8.78 -16.46
CA LEU A 65 -6.32 8.08 -15.66
C LEU A 65 -7.70 8.28 -16.30
N ALA A 66 -8.28 7.20 -16.81
CA ALA A 66 -9.67 7.16 -17.21
C ALA A 66 -10.54 7.28 -15.95
N VAL A 67 -10.84 8.52 -15.55
CA VAL A 67 -11.74 8.80 -14.44
C VAL A 67 -13.17 8.57 -14.94
N SER A 68 -13.80 7.48 -14.51
CA SER A 68 -15.25 7.35 -14.62
C SER A 68 -15.90 7.87 -13.34
N GLU A 69 -16.82 8.81 -13.47
CA GLU A 69 -17.66 9.24 -12.34
C GLU A 69 -18.58 8.08 -11.93
N ILE A 70 -18.25 7.45 -10.80
CA ILE A 70 -19.07 6.39 -10.21
C ILE A 70 -20.05 7.04 -9.24
N SER A 71 -21.34 6.98 -9.57
CA SER A 71 -22.43 7.50 -8.73
C SER A 71 -22.56 6.73 -7.41
N GLU A 72 -22.09 5.48 -7.37
CA GLU A 72 -22.10 4.61 -6.20
C GLU A 72 -20.79 3.83 -6.15
N LEU A 73 -20.27 3.58 -4.94
CA LEU A 73 -19.18 2.63 -4.76
C LEU A 73 -19.61 1.29 -5.37
N PRO A 74 -18.78 0.63 -6.19
CA PRO A 74 -19.14 -0.66 -6.75
C PRO A 74 -19.46 -1.61 -5.58
N ASN A 75 -20.71 -2.08 -5.54
CA ASN A 75 -21.08 -3.17 -4.64
C ASN A 75 -20.15 -4.33 -4.96
N SER A 76 -19.39 -4.77 -3.97
CA SER A 76 -18.42 -5.86 -4.10
C SER A 76 -19.05 -7.00 -4.87
N GLU A 77 -18.54 -7.27 -6.08
CA GLU A 77 -19.05 -8.34 -6.92
C GLU A 77 -19.08 -9.64 -6.13
N LEU A 78 -20.22 -10.32 -6.15
CA LEU A 78 -20.43 -11.62 -5.49
C LEU A 78 -19.45 -12.70 -5.98
N ASP A 79 -18.78 -12.48 -7.12
CA ASP A 79 -17.82 -13.41 -7.73
C ASP A 79 -16.43 -13.32 -7.08
N THR A 80 -16.10 -12.20 -6.44
CA THR A 80 -14.88 -12.08 -5.63
C THR A 80 -15.24 -12.26 -4.16
N ILE A 81 -14.99 -13.45 -3.62
CA ILE A 81 -15.18 -13.74 -2.19
C ILE A 81 -14.31 -12.77 -1.39
N ARG A 82 -14.92 -11.72 -0.85
CA ARG A 82 -14.26 -10.81 0.09
C ARG A 82 -14.23 -11.49 1.45
N ILE A 83 -13.07 -12.04 1.80
CA ILE A 83 -12.83 -12.57 3.14
C ILE A 83 -12.42 -11.42 4.05
N MET A 84 -13.08 -11.28 5.20
CA MET A 84 -12.65 -10.33 6.22
C MET A 84 -11.20 -10.61 6.66
N PRO A 85 -10.30 -9.61 6.62
CA PRO A 85 -8.92 -9.80 7.06
C PRO A 85 -8.82 -10.13 8.56
N LEU A 86 -7.87 -10.99 8.92
CA LEU A 86 -7.64 -11.45 10.30
C LEU A 86 -7.45 -10.29 11.30
N ALA A 87 -6.74 -9.23 10.90
CA ALA A 87 -6.49 -8.09 11.78
C ALA A 87 -7.78 -7.28 12.09
N VAL A 88 -8.71 -7.24 11.13
CA VAL A 88 -10.00 -6.55 11.30
C VAL A 88 -10.94 -7.39 12.16
N SER A 89 -10.98 -8.70 11.92
CA SER A 89 -11.77 -9.63 12.72
C SER A 89 -11.29 -9.69 14.17
N GLU A 90 -9.98 -9.66 14.42
CA GLU A 90 -9.44 -9.64 15.79
C GLU A 90 -9.87 -8.37 16.52
N ARG A 91 -9.82 -7.22 15.84
CA ARG A 91 -10.30 -5.95 16.42
C ARG A 91 -11.78 -6.01 16.74
N TYR A 92 -12.61 -6.54 15.85
CA TYR A 92 -14.05 -6.69 16.09
C TYR A 92 -14.35 -7.67 17.22
N ALA A 93 -13.60 -8.76 17.34
CA ALA A 93 -13.71 -9.69 18.45
C ALA A 93 -13.33 -9.00 19.78
N ARG A 94 -12.25 -8.21 19.79
CA ARG A 94 -11.75 -7.52 20.99
C ARG A 94 -12.71 -6.43 21.43
N ASP A 95 -13.26 -5.66 20.50
CA ASP A 95 -14.27 -4.64 20.74
C ASP A 95 -15.64 -5.22 21.13
N SER A 96 -15.85 -6.53 20.94
CA SER A 96 -17.07 -7.23 21.38
C SER A 96 -16.87 -7.97 22.70
N LEU A 97 -15.62 -8.09 23.17
CA LEU A 97 -15.29 -8.84 24.36
C LEU A 97 -15.77 -8.09 25.61
N GLN A 98 -16.79 -8.63 26.28
CA GLN A 98 -17.34 -8.05 27.51
C GLN A 98 -16.71 -8.62 28.79
N TYR A 99 -15.79 -9.57 28.69
CA TYR A 99 -15.19 -10.24 29.84
C TYR A 99 -13.79 -9.69 30.16
N PRO A 100 -13.63 -8.87 31.22
CA PRO A 100 -12.34 -8.25 31.53
C PRO A 100 -11.29 -9.23 32.07
N ARG A 101 -11.67 -10.46 32.40
CA ARG A 101 -10.77 -11.51 32.92
C ARG A 101 -10.37 -12.54 31.87
N TYR A 102 -10.76 -12.32 30.62
CA TYR A 102 -10.46 -13.20 29.50
C TYR A 102 -9.84 -12.37 28.37
N GLN A 103 -9.06 -13.04 27.55
CA GLN A 103 -8.43 -12.51 26.35
C GLN A 103 -8.76 -13.42 25.17
N LEU A 104 -8.61 -12.88 23.96
CA LEU A 104 -8.74 -13.66 22.73
C LEU A 104 -7.51 -14.55 22.55
N GLY A 105 -7.75 -15.82 22.22
CA GLY A 105 -6.72 -16.76 21.78
C GLY A 105 -6.35 -16.58 20.32
N THR A 106 -5.65 -17.56 19.77
CA THR A 106 -5.28 -17.59 18.35
C THR A 106 -6.54 -17.68 17.48
N GLY A 107 -6.57 -16.89 16.40
CA GLY A 107 -7.67 -16.91 15.44
C GLY A 107 -7.57 -18.13 14.52
N ASP A 108 -8.66 -18.88 14.39
CA ASP A 108 -8.80 -20.00 13.45
C ASP A 108 -10.05 -19.82 12.59
N ILE A 109 -10.18 -20.59 11.51
CA ILE A 109 -11.32 -20.53 10.59
C ILE A 109 -12.23 -21.73 10.84
N VAL A 110 -13.51 -21.45 11.11
CA VAL A 110 -14.53 -22.48 11.27
C VAL A 110 -15.74 -22.21 10.38
N PHE A 111 -16.44 -23.29 10.02
CA PHE A 111 -17.66 -23.21 9.23
C PHE A 111 -18.88 -23.48 10.11
N ILE A 112 -19.70 -22.45 10.32
CA ILE A 112 -20.98 -22.57 11.00
C ILE A 112 -22.06 -22.47 9.93
N ASN A 113 -22.88 -23.52 9.78
CA ASN A 113 -23.96 -23.57 8.77
C ASN A 113 -23.49 -23.27 7.34
N ARG A 114 -22.30 -23.76 6.95
CA ARG A 114 -21.63 -23.51 5.65
C ARG A 114 -21.15 -22.07 5.43
N THR A 115 -21.21 -21.21 6.45
CA THR A 115 -20.66 -19.86 6.40
C THR A 115 -19.31 -19.83 7.14
N PRO A 116 -18.24 -19.31 6.52
CA PRO A 116 -16.94 -19.18 7.17
C PRO A 116 -16.96 -18.08 8.25
N HIS A 117 -16.40 -18.38 9.42
CA HIS A 117 -16.26 -17.48 10.55
C HIS A 117 -14.82 -17.55 11.10
N TRP A 118 -14.31 -16.42 11.55
CA TRP A 118 -13.12 -16.37 12.40
C TRP A 118 -13.51 -16.75 13.82
N GLU A 119 -12.98 -17.86 14.33
CA GLU A 119 -13.10 -18.28 15.72
C GLU A 119 -11.93 -17.72 16.53
N TYR A 120 -12.25 -17.15 17.69
CA TYR A 120 -11.28 -16.78 18.72
C TYR A 120 -11.70 -17.40 20.05
N THR A 121 -10.93 -18.37 20.55
CA THR A 121 -11.20 -18.99 21.85
C THR A 121 -11.00 -18.00 22.99
N LEU A 122 -11.85 -18.03 24.01
CA LEU A 122 -11.73 -17.19 25.20
C LEU A 122 -10.81 -17.85 26.24
N ILE A 123 -9.62 -17.28 26.40
CA ILE A 123 -8.59 -17.77 27.32
C ILE A 123 -8.56 -16.85 28.55
N PRO A 124 -8.40 -17.37 29.78
CA PRO A 124 -8.23 -16.52 30.96
C PRO A 124 -7.02 -15.59 30.83
N ASP A 125 -7.18 -14.33 31.21
CA ASP A 125 -6.11 -13.33 31.15
C ASP A 125 -5.25 -13.35 32.43
N GLY A 126 -3.94 -13.56 32.29
CA GLY A 126 -2.98 -13.58 33.38
C GLY A 126 -2.83 -14.92 34.13
N PHE A 127 -1.62 -15.16 34.67
CA PHE A 127 -1.20 -16.44 35.25
C PHE A 127 -2.14 -16.95 36.35
N ILE A 128 -2.57 -16.08 37.28
CA ILE A 128 -3.46 -16.45 38.39
C ILE A 128 -4.85 -16.88 37.88
N ASN A 129 -5.35 -16.24 36.83
CA ASN A 129 -6.67 -16.55 36.27
C ASN A 129 -6.65 -17.86 35.48
N VAL A 130 -5.54 -18.21 34.81
CA VAL A 130 -5.39 -19.49 34.09
C VAL A 130 -5.54 -20.70 35.02
N PHE A 131 -5.06 -20.63 36.27
CA PHE A 131 -5.24 -21.71 37.24
C PHE A 131 -6.63 -21.75 37.89
N LYS A 132 -7.35 -20.62 37.91
CA LYS A 132 -8.61 -20.49 38.66
C LYS A 132 -9.86 -20.54 37.77
N LEU A 133 -9.77 -20.09 36.52
CA LEU A 133 -10.87 -19.98 35.59
C LEU A 133 -10.80 -21.09 34.54
N LYS A 134 -11.96 -21.61 34.15
CA LYS A 134 -12.09 -22.54 33.02
C LYS A 134 -12.31 -21.75 31.73
N ASN A 135 -12.00 -22.37 30.59
CA ASN A 135 -12.33 -21.80 29.29
C ASN A 135 -13.84 -21.54 29.20
N ARG A 136 -14.22 -20.38 28.64
CA ARG A 136 -15.61 -19.89 28.67
C ARG A 136 -16.34 -19.93 27.33
N GLY A 137 -15.71 -20.48 26.29
CA GLY A 137 -16.26 -20.56 24.93
C GLY A 137 -15.40 -19.81 23.92
N ALA A 138 -16.03 -19.33 22.84
CA ALA A 138 -15.34 -18.67 21.73
C ALA A 138 -16.18 -17.52 21.13
N VAL A 139 -15.47 -16.58 20.51
CA VAL A 139 -16.04 -15.46 19.76
C VAL A 139 -15.92 -15.77 18.27
N TYR A 140 -17.03 -15.73 17.57
CA TYR A 140 -17.11 -15.97 16.12
C TYR A 140 -17.38 -14.65 15.41
N VAL A 141 -16.59 -14.35 14.38
CA VAL A 141 -16.77 -13.16 13.55
C VAL A 141 -16.98 -13.59 12.10
N ASP A 142 -18.09 -13.18 11.50
CA ASP A 142 -18.51 -13.58 10.15
C ASP A 142 -17.52 -13.10 9.08
N MET A 143 -16.95 -14.01 8.29
CA MET A 143 -15.94 -13.69 7.28
C MET A 143 -16.53 -13.11 5.99
N THR A 144 -17.84 -13.25 5.78
CA THR A 144 -18.51 -12.89 4.52
C THR A 144 -18.89 -11.42 4.43
N THR A 145 -18.84 -10.70 5.54
CA THR A 145 -19.23 -9.29 5.63
C THR A 145 -18.12 -8.45 6.23
N THR A 146 -18.01 -7.19 5.78
CA THR A 146 -17.12 -6.20 6.42
C THR A 146 -17.80 -5.51 7.60
N ARG A 147 -19.12 -5.70 7.78
CA ARG A 147 -19.83 -5.14 8.94
C ARG A 147 -19.47 -5.93 10.20
N LYS A 148 -19.48 -5.25 11.35
CA LYS A 148 -19.30 -5.90 12.65
C LYS A 148 -20.46 -6.87 12.90
N ASN A 149 -20.25 -8.16 12.62
CA ASN A 149 -21.16 -9.25 12.93
C ASN A 149 -20.40 -10.28 13.77
N THR A 150 -20.56 -10.17 15.10
CA THR A 150 -19.84 -10.97 16.07
C THR A 150 -20.83 -11.72 16.96
N GLN A 151 -20.59 -13.01 17.17
CA GLN A 151 -21.37 -13.87 18.06
C GLN A 151 -20.47 -14.47 19.13
N ILE A 152 -20.88 -14.40 20.39
CA ILE A 152 -20.18 -15.02 21.50
C ILE A 152 -20.98 -16.24 21.91
N ILE A 153 -20.38 -17.42 21.85
CA ILE A 153 -21.01 -18.66 22.34
C ILE A 153 -20.29 -19.09 23.60
N GLU A 154 -21.05 -19.21 24.69
CA GLU A 154 -20.58 -19.69 25.98
C GLU A 154 -20.71 -21.23 26.06
N GLN A 155 -19.81 -21.88 26.80
CA GLN A 155 -19.87 -23.31 27.15
C GLN A 155 -20.20 -23.51 28.64
#